data_AF-A6QA39-F1
#
_entry.id   AF-A6QA39-F1
#
_cell.length_a   1.000
_cell.length_b   1.000
_cell.length_c   1.000
_cell.angle_alpha   90.00
_cell.angle_beta   90.00
_cell.angle_gamma   90.00
#
_symmetry.space_group_name_H-M   'P 1'
#
loop_
_entity.id
_entity.type
_entity.pdbx_description
1 polymer ?
#
loop_
_entity_poly.entity_id
_entity_poly.type
_entity_poly.pdbx_seq_one_letter_code
_entity_poly.pdbx_strand_id
1 'polypeptide(L)'
;MTKSGEMEEVAELLQKYYEQFKSITGVYSIYLFDPKNKKKVYKILDDRHNMKKSFKVLKKVAPLFKEDLSMLMGDFDERIFIQKRSDGIIFMLTSNKEVGLGRIFALMKIMEG
;
A
#
# COMPACT_ATOMS: atom_id res chain seq x y z
N MET A 1 -28.62 0.25 -1.07
CA MET A 1 -27.95 0.22 0.25
C MET A 1 -26.55 -0.36 0.04
N THR A 2 -25.55 0.41 -0.41
CA THR A 2 -24.22 -0.17 -0.77
C THR A 2 -23.14 0.91 -0.97
N LYS A 3 -22.91 1.77 0.03
CA LYS A 3 -21.75 2.71 0.01
C LYS A 3 -21.03 2.90 1.35
N SER A 4 -21.65 2.56 2.49
CA SER A 4 -21.03 2.71 3.82
C SER A 4 -20.18 1.49 4.22
N GLY A 5 -20.67 0.27 4.02
CA GLY A 5 -19.98 -0.97 4.45
C GLY A 5 -18.60 -1.17 3.83
N GLU A 6 -18.46 -0.95 2.51
CA GLU A 6 -17.18 -1.12 1.81
C GLU A 6 -16.07 -0.17 2.32
N MET A 7 -16.45 1.00 2.84
CA MET A 7 -15.47 1.96 3.40
C MET A 7 -15.01 1.57 4.80
N GLU A 8 -15.91 0.97 5.57
CA GLU A 8 -15.64 0.48 6.91
C GLU A 8 -14.68 -0.71 6.84
N GLU A 9 -14.94 -1.67 5.94
CA GLU A 9 -14.06 -2.81 5.70
C GLU A 9 -12.64 -2.40 5.26
N VAL A 10 -12.52 -1.45 4.32
CA VAL A 10 -11.21 -0.97 3.85
C VAL A 10 -10.46 -0.19 4.96
N ALA A 11 -11.17 0.54 5.81
CA ALA A 11 -10.59 1.26 6.94
C ALA A 11 -10.14 0.31 8.06
N GLU A 12 -10.94 -0.70 8.40
CA GLU A 12 -10.60 -1.76 9.34
C GLU A 12 -9.39 -2.56 8.87
N LEU A 13 -9.35 -2.89 7.58
CA LEU A 13 -8.23 -3.59 6.97
C LEU A 13 -6.94 -2.77 7.07
N LEU A 14 -7.00 -1.48 6.74
CA LEU A 14 -5.87 -0.57 6.92
C LEU A 14 -5.42 -0.48 8.38
N GLN A 15 -6.37 -0.45 9.33
CA GLN A 15 -6.05 -0.41 10.76
C GLN A 15 -5.36 -1.71 11.20
N LYS A 16 -5.84 -2.88 10.74
CA LYS A 16 -5.18 -4.18 10.99
C LYS A 16 -3.74 -4.18 10.51
N TYR A 17 -3.48 -3.71 9.29
CA TYR A 17 -2.12 -3.64 8.74
C TYR A 17 -1.23 -2.66 9.50
N TYR A 18 -1.78 -1.51 9.88
CA TYR A 18 -1.08 -0.55 10.73
C TYR A 18 -0.64 -1.17 12.05
N GLU A 19 -1.53 -1.86 12.76
CA GLU A 19 -1.20 -2.51 14.04
C GLU A 19 -0.09 -3.56 13.91
N GLN A 20 -0.06 -4.29 12.79
CA GLN A 20 0.97 -5.28 12.52
C GLN A 20 2.32 -4.66 12.15
N PHE A 21 2.31 -3.53 11.44
CA PHE A 21 3.52 -2.98 10.83
C PHE A 21 4.13 -1.82 11.62
N LYS A 22 3.40 -1.21 12.56
CA LYS A 22 3.87 -0.07 13.35
C LYS A 22 5.16 -0.34 14.14
N SER A 23 5.46 -1.60 14.46
CA SER A 23 6.70 -2.00 15.14
C SER A 23 7.87 -2.25 14.18
N ILE A 24 7.65 -2.16 12.87
CA ILE A 24 8.65 -2.46 11.85
C ILE A 24 9.41 -1.18 11.49
N THR A 25 10.61 -1.05 12.09
CA THR A 25 11.52 0.04 11.74
C THR A 25 11.84 0.04 10.24
N GLY A 26 11.76 1.23 9.64
CA GLY A 26 12.06 1.43 8.22
C GLY A 26 10.88 1.22 7.29
N VAL A 27 9.71 0.79 7.78
CA VAL A 27 8.44 0.93 7.03
C VAL A 27 7.86 2.31 7.32
N TYR A 28 7.53 3.03 6.27
CA TYR A 28 7.17 4.44 6.35
C TYR A 28 5.67 4.66 6.20
N SER A 29 5.01 3.89 5.36
CA SER A 29 3.59 4.09 5.09
C SER A 29 2.90 2.86 4.48
N ILE A 30 1.58 2.85 4.63
CA ILE A 30 0.64 1.85 4.10
C ILE A 30 -0.50 2.61 3.43
N TYR A 31 -0.78 2.30 2.18
CA TYR A 31 -1.85 2.89 1.39
C TYR A 31 -2.77 1.81 0.83
N LEU A 32 -4.07 1.98 0.95
CA LEU A 32 -5.05 1.23 0.18
C LEU A 32 -5.74 2.17 -0.82
N PHE A 33 -5.81 1.75 -2.07
CA PHE A 33 -6.43 2.49 -3.16
C PHE A 33 -7.43 1.59 -3.87
N ASP A 34 -8.67 2.05 -3.92
CA ASP A 34 -9.73 1.47 -4.73
C ASP A 34 -9.77 2.18 -6.09
N PRO A 35 -9.30 1.54 -7.17
CA PRO A 35 -9.32 2.13 -8.50
C PRO A 35 -10.73 2.30 -9.08
N LYS A 36 -11.71 1.48 -8.68
CA LYS A 36 -13.10 1.55 -9.18
C LYS A 36 -13.78 2.80 -8.66
N ASN A 37 -13.68 3.04 -7.36
CA ASN A 37 -14.30 4.20 -6.70
C ASN A 37 -13.38 5.43 -6.60
N LYS A 38 -12.12 5.32 -7.06
CA LYS A 38 -11.07 6.34 -6.92
C LYS A 38 -10.85 6.77 -5.47
N LYS A 39 -11.09 5.88 -4.51
CA LYS A 39 -10.96 6.16 -3.08
C LYS A 39 -9.61 5.68 -2.57
N LYS A 40 -9.09 6.37 -1.55
CA LYS A 40 -7.82 6.01 -0.92
C LYS A 40 -7.89 6.22 0.59
N VAL A 41 -7.27 5.32 1.32
CA VAL A 41 -7.00 5.46 2.75
C VAL A 41 -5.53 5.14 3.00
N TYR A 42 -4.93 5.74 4.02
CA TYR A 42 -3.51 5.54 4.31
C TYR A 42 -3.19 5.75 5.78
N LYS A 43 -2.08 5.14 6.22
CA LYS A 43 -1.45 5.36 7.52
C LYS A 43 0.03 5.66 7.29
N ILE A 44 0.52 6.68 7.97
CA ILE A 44 1.94 7.02 8.02
C ILE A 44 2.47 6.42 9.33
N LEU A 45 3.57 5.68 9.22
CA LEU A 45 4.24 5.02 10.34
C LEU A 45 5.50 5.78 10.75
N ASP A 46 6.05 6.58 9.84
CA ASP A 46 7.31 7.31 10.04
C ASP A 46 7.26 8.67 9.33
N ASP A 47 7.63 9.74 10.03
CA ASP A 47 7.57 11.12 9.53
C ASP A 47 8.58 11.41 8.41
N ARG A 48 9.58 10.55 8.20
CA ARG A 48 10.50 10.64 7.06
C ARG A 48 9.80 10.42 5.72
N HIS A 49 8.56 9.93 5.74
CA HIS A 49 7.79 9.62 4.55
C HIS A 49 7.46 10.85 3.68
N ASN A 50 7.81 10.80 2.40
CA ASN A 50 7.39 11.77 1.41
C ASN A 50 6.07 11.38 0.73
N MET A 51 4.97 11.74 1.39
CA MET A 51 3.61 11.46 0.91
C MET A 51 3.33 12.02 -0.51
N LYS A 52 3.80 13.23 -0.81
CA LYS A 52 3.57 13.87 -2.13
C LYS A 52 4.22 13.07 -3.26
N LYS A 53 5.45 12.60 -3.06
CA LYS A 53 6.19 11.79 -4.03
C LYS A 53 5.52 10.42 -4.23
N SER A 54 5.15 9.76 -3.14
CA SER A 54 4.51 8.44 -3.16
C SER A 54 3.16 8.47 -3.88
N PHE A 55 2.33 9.49 -3.64
CA PHE A 55 1.10 9.66 -4.41
C PHE A 55 1.32 9.94 -5.90
N LYS A 56 2.37 10.69 -6.25
CA LYS A 56 2.72 10.94 -7.66
C LYS A 56 3.08 9.63 -8.36
N VAL A 57 3.81 8.75 -7.69
CA VAL A 57 4.12 7.40 -8.20
C VAL A 57 2.85 6.58 -8.34
N LEU A 58 2.05 6.45 -7.28
CA LEU A 58 0.81 5.68 -7.28
C LEU A 58 -0.13 6.09 -8.43
N LYS A 59 -0.32 7.39 -8.68
CA LYS A 59 -1.15 7.87 -9.78
C LYS A 59 -0.64 7.47 -11.17
N LYS A 60 0.69 7.45 -11.35
CA LYS A 60 1.30 7.08 -12.64
C LYS A 60 1.21 5.59 -12.93
N VAL A 61 1.33 4.76 -11.88
CA VAL A 61 1.39 3.30 -12.00
C VAL A 61 0.04 2.61 -11.83
N ALA A 62 -0.93 3.21 -11.13
CA ALA A 62 -2.26 2.65 -10.96
C ALA A 62 -2.96 2.24 -12.28
N PRO A 63 -2.81 2.97 -13.41
CA PRO A 63 -3.34 2.53 -14.70
C PRO A 63 -2.75 1.21 -15.19
N LEU A 64 -1.48 0.91 -14.87
CA LEU A 64 -0.78 -0.30 -15.30
C LEU A 64 -1.38 -1.56 -14.66
N PHE A 65 -2.01 -1.44 -13.48
CA PHE A 65 -2.68 -2.56 -12.81
C PHE A 65 -4.02 -2.98 -13.48
N LYS A 66 -4.40 -2.32 -14.58
CA LYS A 66 -5.45 -2.79 -15.49
C LYS A 66 -4.96 -3.87 -16.45
N GLU A 67 -3.65 -3.95 -16.68
CA GLU A 67 -3.00 -4.86 -17.64
C GLU A 67 -2.23 -5.93 -16.87
N ASP A 68 -2.87 -7.05 -16.49
CA ASP A 68 -2.30 -8.28 -15.87
C ASP A 68 -1.11 -8.15 -14.89
N LEU A 69 -0.92 -6.97 -14.32
CA LEU A 69 0.20 -6.65 -13.45
C LEU A 69 -0.26 -6.88 -12.02
N SER A 70 0.40 -7.85 -11.35
CA SER A 70 0.08 -8.20 -9.97
C SER A 70 0.89 -7.37 -8.96
N MET A 71 2.13 -7.01 -9.30
CA MET A 71 3.05 -6.33 -8.40
C MET A 71 4.04 -5.42 -9.14
N LEU A 72 4.42 -4.32 -8.50
CA LEU A 72 5.43 -3.37 -8.96
C LEU A 72 6.33 -2.98 -7.77
N MET A 73 7.64 -2.94 -8.00
CA MET A 73 8.61 -2.41 -7.06
C MET A 73 9.38 -1.28 -7.73
N GLY A 74 9.52 -0.16 -7.04
CA GLY A 74 10.38 0.94 -7.44
C GLY A 74 11.38 1.28 -6.33
N ASP A 75 12.66 1.28 -6.66
CA ASP A 75 13.73 1.72 -5.76
C ASP A 75 14.08 3.18 -6.09
N PHE A 76 13.62 4.12 -5.26
CA PHE A 76 13.88 5.57 -5.40
C PHE A 76 14.69 6.07 -4.19
N ASP A 77 14.30 7.19 -3.58
CA ASP A 77 14.82 7.60 -2.26
C ASP A 77 14.18 6.74 -1.16
N GLU A 78 12.90 6.39 -1.36
CA GLU A 78 12.18 5.34 -0.64
C GLU A 78 11.96 4.17 -1.60
N ARG A 79 11.92 2.95 -1.07
CA ARG A 79 11.39 1.82 -1.81
C ARG A 79 9.88 1.86 -1.75
N ILE A 80 9.25 1.72 -2.92
CA ILE A 80 7.80 1.69 -3.08
C ILE A 80 7.43 0.32 -3.62
N PHE A 81 6.56 -0.38 -2.91
CA PHE A 81 6.00 -1.66 -3.30
C PHE A 81 4.52 -1.47 -3.52
N ILE A 82 4.01 -1.96 -4.65
CA ILE A 82 2.62 -1.82 -5.02
C ILE A 82 2.12 -3.18 -5.48
N GLN A 83 0.99 -3.63 -4.95
CA GLN A 83 0.40 -4.92 -5.29
C GLN A 83 -1.11 -4.77 -5.46
N LYS A 84 -1.67 -5.46 -6.45
CA LYS A 84 -3.12 -5.59 -6.60
C LYS A 84 -3.58 -6.86 -5.90
N ARG A 85 -4.55 -6.72 -5.01
CA ARG A 85 -5.24 -7.82 -4.31
C ARG A 85 -6.26 -8.47 -5.25
N SER A 86 -6.71 -9.67 -4.88
CA SER A 86 -7.72 -10.44 -5.64
C SER A 86 -9.06 -9.70 -5.79
N ASP A 87 -9.44 -8.89 -4.79
CA ASP A 87 -10.62 -8.03 -4.80
C ASP A 87 -10.48 -6.77 -5.68
N GLY A 88 -9.29 -6.53 -6.23
CA GLY A 88 -8.96 -5.40 -7.09
C GLY A 88 -8.48 -4.16 -6.35
N ILE A 89 -8.38 -4.18 -5.01
CA ILE A 89 -7.76 -3.10 -4.23
C ILE A 89 -6.25 -3.09 -4.48
N ILE A 90 -5.71 -1.89 -4.68
CA ILE A 90 -4.28 -1.66 -4.84
C ILE A 90 -3.70 -1.28 -3.48
N PHE A 91 -2.77 -2.09 -3.00
CA PHE A 91 -1.96 -1.80 -1.84
C PHE A 91 -0.65 -1.12 -2.25
N MET A 92 -0.19 -0.14 -1.49
CA MET A 92 1.18 0.39 -1.57
C MET A 92 1.84 0.48 -0.20
N LEU A 93 3.04 -0.10 -0.08
CA LEU A 93 3.95 0.03 1.05
C LEU A 93 5.12 0.93 0.66
N THR A 94 5.55 1.82 1.54
CA THR A 94 6.85 2.48 1.38
C THR A 94 7.80 2.18 2.53
N SER A 95 9.09 2.12 2.23
CA SER A 95 10.14 1.79 3.19
C SER A 95 11.48 2.42 2.85
N ASN A 96 12.40 2.39 3.80
CA ASN A 96 13.81 2.67 3.56
C ASN A 96 14.50 1.50 2.82
N LYS A 97 15.76 1.70 2.45
CA LYS A 97 16.53 0.68 1.71
C LYS A 97 17.12 -0.43 2.59
N GLU A 98 17.14 -0.22 3.89
CA GLU A 98 17.70 -1.15 4.89
C GLU A 98 16.73 -2.30 5.20
N VAL A 99 15.42 -2.09 5.02
CA VAL A 99 14.47 -3.20 5.14
C VAL A 99 14.73 -4.21 4.04
N GLY A 100 15.12 -5.42 4.44
CA GLY A 100 15.38 -6.52 3.52
C GLY A 100 14.15 -6.90 2.70
N LEU A 101 14.34 -7.18 1.41
CA LEU A 101 13.25 -7.50 0.48
C LEU A 101 12.41 -8.70 0.95
N GLY A 102 13.04 -9.73 1.52
CA GLY A 102 12.31 -10.89 2.06
C GLY A 102 11.31 -10.52 3.15
N ARG A 103 11.66 -9.56 4.02
CA ARG A 103 10.74 -9.04 5.04
C ARG A 103 9.59 -8.29 4.38
N ILE A 104 9.88 -7.45 3.38
CA ILE A 104 8.82 -6.75 2.64
C ILE A 104 7.86 -7.75 1.98
N PHE A 105 8.37 -8.74 1.25
CA PHE A 105 7.52 -9.75 0.59
C PHE A 105 6.66 -10.53 1.59
N ALA A 106 7.17 -10.85 2.78
CA ALA A 106 6.38 -11.46 3.84
C ALA A 106 5.22 -10.54 4.28
N LEU A 107 5.47 -9.24 4.45
CA LEU A 107 4.41 -8.27 4.77
C LEU A 107 3.39 -8.16 3.64
N MET A 108 3.83 -8.06 2.39
CA MET A 108 2.95 -8.02 1.22
C MET A 108 2.05 -9.27 1.16
N LYS A 109 2.58 -10.45 1.48
CA LYS A 109 1.81 -11.69 1.51
C LYS A 109 0.74 -11.74 2.60
N ILE A 110 1.01 -11.17 3.78
CA ILE A 110 -0.02 -11.03 4.84
C ILE A 110 -1.21 -10.20 4.35
N MET A 111 -0.97 -9.27 3.41
CA MET A 111 -1.97 -8.34 2.90
C MET A 111 -2.75 -8.83 1.69
N GLU A 112 -2.34 -9.97 1.11
CA GLU A 112 -3.05 -10.65 0.03
C GLU A 112 -4.23 -11.46 0.55
N GLY A 113 -4.21 -11.82 1.84
CA GLY A 113 -5.26 -12.55 2.55
C GLY A 113 -6.55 -11.77 2.78
#